data_AF-A0A7X7P6N8-F1
#
_entry.id   AF-A0A7X7P6N8-F1
#
_cell.length_a   1.000
_cell.length_b   1.000
_cell.length_c   1.000
_cell.angle_alpha   90.00
_cell.angle_beta   90.00
_cell.angle_gamma   90.00
#
_symmetry.space_group_name_H-M   'P 1'
#
loop_
_entity.id
_entity.type
_entity.pdbx_description
1 polymer ?
#
loop_
_entity_poly.entity_id
_entity_poly.type
_entity_poly.pdbx_seq_one_letter_code
_entity_poly.pdbx_strand_id
1 'polypeptide(L)'
;MKKIILFLFCLLTTISAQVEPEFQGFAGNLLRLKKANKGYHDFSMEITVPPWAFSVEGSVKSPGGDPDVLFNGIFDEELIVVMAYIPYPTQGKDGNEYQTGMFDLMIYLQDEKTVIKDLSFKLLSPANDSWAKESFEMAKSSSQMLGPIWNGKFEKKIIVASATPLTKKKIKALQKKMNKK
;
A
#
# COMPACT_ATOMS: atom_id res chain seq x y z
N MET A 1 18.51 8.87 57.88
CA MET A 1 18.02 9.55 56.66
C MET A 1 18.71 8.93 55.44
N LYS A 2 18.13 7.87 54.85
CA LYS A 2 18.67 7.15 53.67
C LYS A 2 17.51 6.46 52.93
N LYS A 3 16.57 7.19 52.33
CA LYS A 3 15.49 6.59 51.50
C LYS A 3 14.96 7.54 50.42
N ILE A 4 15.84 8.25 49.70
CA ILE A 4 15.45 9.06 48.53
C ILE A 4 16.45 8.83 47.39
N ILE A 5 16.60 7.59 46.93
CA ILE A 5 17.34 7.28 45.68
C ILE A 5 16.56 6.30 44.79
N LEU A 6 15.44 5.71 45.25
CA LEU A 6 14.82 4.58 44.55
C LEU A 6 13.55 4.91 43.74
N PHE A 7 13.35 6.17 43.34
CA PHE A 7 12.14 6.56 42.58
C PHE A 7 12.43 7.18 41.21
N LEU A 8 13.69 7.15 40.76
CA LEU A 8 14.11 7.78 39.49
C LEU A 8 14.72 6.80 38.48
N PHE A 9 14.36 5.51 38.54
CA PHE A 9 14.89 4.48 37.63
C PHE A 9 13.82 3.65 36.90
N CYS A 10 12.54 4.03 36.98
CA CYS A 10 11.45 3.39 36.22
C CYS A 10 10.95 4.22 35.03
N LEU A 11 11.72 5.23 34.57
CA LEU A 11 11.33 6.12 33.46
C LEU A 11 12.15 5.90 32.17
N LEU A 12 12.65 4.68 31.94
CA LEU A 12 13.43 4.32 30.73
C LEU A 12 12.91 3.05 30.04
N THR A 13 11.60 2.83 30.04
CA THR A 13 10.96 1.97 29.04
C THR A 13 10.06 2.84 28.18
N THR A 14 10.66 3.78 27.44
CA THR A 14 9.99 4.33 26.26
C THR A 14 9.78 3.16 25.31
N ILE A 15 8.54 2.67 25.34
CA ILE A 15 7.91 1.79 24.38
C ILE A 15 8.35 2.26 23.00
N SER A 16 9.32 1.57 22.39
CA SER A 16 9.51 1.64 20.96
C SER A 16 8.28 0.95 20.37
N ALA A 17 7.19 1.69 20.20
CA ALA A 17 6.08 1.27 19.38
C ALA A 17 6.67 1.06 18.00
N GLN A 18 7.05 -0.18 17.71
CA GLN A 18 7.69 -0.54 16.46
C GLN A 18 6.64 -0.29 15.39
N VAL A 19 6.89 0.71 14.54
CA VAL A 19 6.04 0.99 13.38
C VAL A 19 5.94 -0.32 12.60
N GLU A 20 4.75 -0.90 12.54
CA GLU A 20 4.54 -2.18 11.89
C GLU A 20 3.70 -1.95 10.63
N PRO A 21 4.21 -2.30 9.45
CA PRO A 21 3.44 -2.16 8.22
C PRO A 21 2.35 -3.22 8.13
N GLU A 22 1.28 -2.84 7.47
CA GLU A 22 0.21 -3.69 6.99
C GLU A 22 0.23 -3.76 5.46
N PHE A 23 -0.52 -4.73 4.93
CA PHE A 23 -0.49 -5.07 3.50
C PHE A 23 -1.91 -5.25 2.97
N GLN A 24 -2.19 -4.65 1.82
CA GLN A 24 -3.45 -4.82 1.10
C GLN A 24 -3.18 -5.31 -0.32
N GLY A 25 -3.75 -6.48 -0.65
CA GLY A 25 -3.77 -6.97 -2.03
C GLY A 25 -4.86 -6.31 -2.86
N PHE A 26 -4.57 -6.02 -4.12
CA PHE A 26 -5.48 -5.55 -5.15
C PHE A 26 -5.31 -6.43 -6.39
N ALA A 27 -6.41 -6.78 -7.05
CA ALA A 27 -6.36 -7.60 -8.25
C ALA A 27 -5.75 -6.80 -9.41
N GLY A 28 -4.97 -7.46 -10.27
CA GLY A 28 -4.29 -6.85 -11.42
C GLY A 28 -5.24 -6.15 -12.40
N ASN A 29 -6.52 -6.55 -12.45
CA ASN A 29 -7.55 -5.88 -13.25
C ASN A 29 -7.94 -4.46 -12.78
N LEU A 30 -7.32 -3.97 -11.70
CA LEU A 30 -7.37 -2.58 -11.25
C LEU A 30 -6.21 -1.74 -11.83
N LEU A 31 -5.16 -2.38 -12.34
CA LEU A 31 -4.08 -1.72 -13.06
C LEU A 31 -4.52 -1.33 -14.46
N ARG A 32 -4.02 -0.19 -14.91
CA ARG A 32 -3.97 0.18 -16.32
C ARG A 32 -2.52 0.16 -16.76
N LEU A 33 -2.18 -0.73 -17.67
CA LEU A 33 -0.85 -0.81 -18.28
C LEU A 33 -0.85 -0.09 -19.63
N LYS A 34 0.15 0.77 -19.86
CA LYS A 34 0.45 1.30 -21.19
C LYS A 34 1.33 0.33 -21.95
N LYS A 35 1.49 0.56 -23.27
CA LYS A 35 2.40 -0.21 -24.11
C LYS A 35 3.82 -0.15 -23.56
N ALA A 36 4.53 -1.28 -23.59
CA ALA A 36 5.89 -1.34 -23.09
C ALA A 36 6.85 -0.44 -23.88
N ASN A 37 7.78 0.18 -23.16
CA ASN A 37 8.94 0.86 -23.71
C ASN A 37 10.19 0.34 -22.98
N LYS A 38 11.18 -0.18 -23.73
CA LYS A 38 12.41 -0.79 -23.18
C LYS A 38 12.13 -1.87 -22.11
N GLY A 39 11.08 -2.68 -22.33
CA GLY A 39 10.68 -3.77 -21.43
C GLY A 39 9.92 -3.33 -20.17
N TYR A 40 9.55 -2.05 -20.05
CA TYR A 40 8.74 -1.53 -18.95
C TYR A 40 7.38 -1.06 -19.44
N HIS A 41 6.31 -1.40 -18.72
CA HIS A 41 4.99 -0.78 -18.86
C HIS A 41 4.84 0.33 -17.85
N ASP A 42 4.43 1.51 -18.30
CA ASP A 42 3.90 2.50 -17.37
C ASP A 42 2.56 1.97 -16.86
N PHE A 43 2.42 1.91 -15.53
CA PHE A 43 1.19 1.49 -14.89
C PHE A 43 0.56 2.64 -14.10
N SER A 44 -0.74 2.53 -13.92
CA SER A 44 -1.49 3.37 -12.98
C SER A 44 -2.62 2.56 -12.35
N MET A 45 -2.93 2.87 -11.09
CA MET A 45 -4.10 2.35 -10.38
C MET A 45 -4.71 3.47 -9.55
N GLU A 46 -6.04 3.58 -9.59
CA GLU A 46 -6.79 4.59 -8.85
C GLU A 46 -7.92 3.92 -8.09
N ILE A 47 -7.95 4.13 -6.77
CA ILE A 47 -8.99 3.60 -5.87
C ILE A 47 -9.58 4.75 -5.08
N THR A 48 -10.89 4.95 -5.20
CA THR A 48 -11.63 6.00 -4.49
C THR A 48 -12.87 5.38 -3.83
N VAL A 49 -12.63 4.63 -2.75
CA VAL A 49 -13.64 4.00 -1.88
C VAL A 49 -13.02 3.69 -0.51
N PRO A 50 -13.63 4.05 0.63
CA PRO A 50 -13.13 3.74 1.96
C PRO A 50 -12.73 2.26 2.13
N PRO A 51 -11.62 1.98 2.82
CA PRO A 51 -10.74 2.96 3.48
C PRO A 51 -9.68 3.57 2.54
N TRP A 52 -9.86 3.56 1.23
CA TRP A 52 -8.84 3.94 0.24
C TRP A 52 -9.27 5.14 -0.63
N ALA A 53 -8.40 6.14 -0.76
CA ALA A 53 -8.57 7.25 -1.70
C ALA A 53 -7.20 7.67 -2.23
N PHE A 54 -6.72 6.97 -3.26
CA PHE A 54 -5.38 7.17 -3.78
C PHE A 54 -5.25 6.85 -5.27
N SER A 55 -4.22 7.43 -5.88
CA SER A 55 -3.66 6.98 -7.14
C SER A 55 -2.21 6.58 -6.96
N VAL A 56 -1.79 5.54 -7.65
CA VAL A 56 -0.39 5.12 -7.74
C VAL A 56 0.01 4.96 -9.20
N GLU A 57 1.21 5.40 -9.53
CA GLU A 57 1.81 5.31 -10.85
C GLU A 57 3.28 4.86 -10.75
N GLY A 58 3.81 4.32 -11.84
CA GLY A 58 5.20 3.92 -11.95
C GLY A 58 5.44 3.16 -13.25
N SER A 59 6.62 2.56 -13.39
CA SER A 59 6.92 1.65 -14.50
C SER A 59 7.28 0.27 -13.98
N VAL A 60 6.69 -0.77 -14.57
CA VAL A 60 6.86 -2.18 -14.16
C VAL A 60 7.44 -3.03 -15.29
N LYS A 61 8.35 -3.92 -14.94
CA LYS A 61 8.93 -4.95 -15.83
C LYS A 61 8.69 -6.34 -15.24
N SER A 62 8.32 -7.29 -16.09
CA SER A 62 8.10 -8.68 -15.69
C SER A 62 9.39 -9.35 -15.17
N PRO A 63 9.29 -10.41 -14.35
CA PRO A 63 10.44 -11.14 -13.83
C PRO A 63 11.36 -11.69 -14.94
N GLY A 64 10.78 -12.22 -16.02
CA GLY A 64 11.51 -12.73 -17.19
C GLY A 64 11.83 -11.68 -18.26
N GLY A 65 11.37 -10.44 -18.10
CA GLY A 65 11.59 -9.33 -19.03
C GLY A 65 10.74 -9.33 -20.30
N ASP A 66 9.90 -10.34 -20.52
CA ASP A 66 8.86 -10.33 -21.54
C ASP A 66 7.73 -9.35 -21.15
N PRO A 67 7.48 -8.27 -21.91
CA PRO A 67 6.42 -7.32 -21.59
C PRO A 67 5.01 -7.93 -21.71
N ASP A 68 4.80 -8.87 -22.62
CA ASP A 68 3.44 -9.32 -22.96
C ASP A 68 2.82 -10.18 -21.85
N VAL A 69 3.65 -10.84 -21.03
CA VAL A 69 3.17 -11.65 -19.90
C VAL A 69 2.42 -10.82 -18.84
N LEU A 70 2.72 -9.52 -18.71
CA LEU A 70 1.98 -8.67 -17.78
C LEU A 70 0.57 -8.35 -18.30
N PHE A 71 0.41 -8.16 -19.61
CA PHE A 71 -0.93 -7.99 -20.18
C PHE A 71 -1.74 -9.27 -20.03
N ASN A 72 -1.17 -10.42 -20.38
CA ASN A 72 -1.82 -11.72 -20.24
C ASN A 72 -2.20 -12.00 -18.78
N GLY A 73 -1.28 -11.76 -17.84
CA GLY A 73 -1.54 -11.92 -16.41
C GLY A 73 -2.67 -11.04 -15.85
N ILE A 74 -3.04 -9.91 -16.49
CA ILE A 74 -4.26 -9.18 -16.14
C ILE A 74 -5.50 -9.98 -16.53
N PHE A 75 -5.51 -10.54 -17.75
CA PHE A 75 -6.65 -11.28 -18.29
C PHE A 75 -6.82 -12.63 -17.59
N ASP A 76 -5.72 -13.31 -17.29
CA ASP A 76 -5.70 -14.61 -16.63
C ASP A 76 -5.85 -14.52 -15.10
N GLU A 77 -6.04 -13.31 -14.57
CA GLU A 77 -6.18 -13.02 -13.14
C GLU A 77 -4.96 -13.42 -12.28
N GLU A 78 -3.79 -13.50 -12.90
CA GLU A 78 -2.53 -13.91 -12.26
C GLU A 78 -1.72 -12.76 -11.66
N LEU A 79 -2.07 -11.51 -12.01
CA LEU A 79 -1.41 -10.34 -11.44
C LEU A 79 -2.06 -9.93 -10.12
N ILE A 80 -1.23 -9.80 -9.08
CA ILE A 80 -1.62 -9.29 -7.77
C ILE A 80 -0.75 -8.10 -7.40
N VAL A 81 -1.38 -7.01 -7.03
CA VAL A 81 -0.73 -5.80 -6.53
C VAL A 81 -0.80 -5.81 -5.02
N VAL A 82 0.34 -5.81 -4.33
CA VAL A 82 0.38 -5.70 -2.87
C VAL A 82 0.94 -4.35 -2.48
N MET A 83 0.12 -3.56 -1.80
CA MET A 83 0.51 -2.27 -1.24
C MET A 83 0.92 -2.44 0.22
N ALA A 84 2.05 -1.85 0.60
CA ALA A 84 2.48 -1.71 1.97
C ALA A 84 2.09 -0.33 2.51
N TYR A 85 1.54 -0.30 3.72
CA TYR A 85 1.14 0.93 4.38
C TYR A 85 1.34 0.85 5.90
N ILE A 86 1.50 2.00 6.54
CA ILE A 86 1.40 2.13 8.00
C ILE A 86 -0.04 2.55 8.31
N PRO A 87 -0.71 1.91 9.30
CA PRO A 87 -2.11 2.18 9.60
C PRO A 87 -2.28 3.57 10.24
N TYR A 88 -2.37 4.59 9.40
CA TYR A 88 -2.69 5.98 9.76
C TYR A 88 -4.06 6.35 9.19
N PRO A 89 -5.16 5.98 9.90
CA PRO A 89 -6.50 6.34 9.50
C PRO A 89 -6.73 7.84 9.69
N THR A 90 -7.29 8.49 8.69
CA THR A 90 -7.65 9.91 8.71
C THR A 90 -9.09 10.08 8.24
N GLN A 91 -9.85 10.96 8.88
CA GLN A 91 -11.21 11.26 8.44
C GLN A 91 -11.19 12.07 7.14
N GLY A 92 -11.87 11.57 6.11
CA GLY A 92 -12.09 12.28 4.85
C GLY A 92 -13.19 13.34 4.97
N LYS A 93 -13.25 14.23 3.98
CA LYS A 93 -14.29 15.29 3.90
C LYS A 93 -15.74 14.77 3.84
N ASP A 94 -15.92 13.50 3.49
CA ASP A 94 -17.21 12.81 3.45
C ASP A 94 -17.54 12.10 4.77
N GLY A 95 -16.71 12.27 5.81
CA GLY A 95 -16.89 11.70 7.15
C GLY A 95 -16.41 10.26 7.30
N ASN A 96 -15.99 9.59 6.22
CA ASN A 96 -15.45 8.23 6.27
C ASN A 96 -13.98 8.22 6.67
N GLU A 97 -13.47 7.11 7.20
CA GLU A 97 -12.04 6.94 7.51
C GLU A 97 -11.27 6.36 6.33
N TYR A 98 -10.06 6.88 6.12
CA TYR A 98 -9.17 6.48 5.04
C TYR A 98 -7.75 6.23 5.54
N GLN A 99 -7.13 5.17 5.05
CA GLN A 99 -5.71 4.91 5.26
C GLN A 99 -4.91 5.84 4.35
N THR A 100 -3.98 6.58 4.95
CA THR A 100 -3.13 7.54 4.24
C THR A 100 -1.65 7.20 4.32
N GLY A 101 -1.27 6.21 5.13
CA GLY A 101 0.13 5.85 5.35
C GLY A 101 0.73 4.91 4.29
N MET A 102 0.28 4.97 3.02
CA MET A 102 0.86 4.12 1.97
C MET A 102 2.26 4.61 1.61
N PHE A 103 3.20 3.67 1.44
CA PHE A 103 4.60 4.04 1.20
C PHE A 103 5.34 3.17 0.19
N ASP A 104 4.86 1.96 -0.11
CA ASP A 104 5.50 1.07 -1.08
C ASP A 104 4.47 0.12 -1.72
N LEU A 105 4.80 -0.46 -2.87
CA LEU A 105 3.97 -1.40 -3.60
C LEU A 105 4.82 -2.36 -4.43
N MET A 106 4.40 -3.61 -4.49
CA MET A 106 4.96 -4.64 -5.36
C MET A 106 3.86 -5.25 -6.21
N ILE A 107 4.17 -5.54 -7.48
CA ILE A 107 3.30 -6.29 -8.37
C ILE A 107 3.89 -7.69 -8.50
N TYR A 108 3.08 -8.71 -8.26
CA TYR A 108 3.41 -10.12 -8.39
C TYR A 108 2.70 -10.66 -9.62
N LEU A 109 3.44 -11.38 -10.47
CA LEU A 109 2.89 -12.23 -11.51
C LEU A 109 2.95 -13.66 -10.97
N GLN A 110 1.79 -14.23 -10.69
CA GLN A 110 1.67 -15.46 -9.89
C GLN A 110 2.36 -15.25 -8.53
N ASP A 111 3.51 -15.91 -8.30
CA ASP A 111 4.31 -15.78 -7.07
C ASP A 111 5.63 -15.02 -7.28
N GLU A 112 5.90 -14.56 -8.51
CA GLU A 112 7.15 -13.90 -8.86
C GLU A 112 7.06 -12.37 -8.82
N LYS A 113 8.09 -11.73 -8.28
CA LYS A 113 8.16 -10.27 -8.15
C LYS A 113 8.56 -9.61 -9.44
N THR A 114 7.80 -8.60 -9.83
CA THR A 114 8.18 -7.69 -10.90
C THR A 114 9.26 -6.70 -10.43
N VAL A 115 9.84 -5.97 -11.38
CA VAL A 115 10.74 -4.85 -11.10
C VAL A 115 9.98 -3.55 -11.33
N ILE A 116 9.85 -2.73 -10.28
CA ILE A 116 9.19 -1.43 -10.32
C ILE A 116 10.21 -0.31 -10.18
N LYS A 117 10.04 0.76 -10.96
CA LYS A 117 10.76 2.01 -10.83
C LYS A 117 9.81 3.19 -10.90
N ASP A 118 10.29 4.35 -10.48
CA ASP A 118 9.57 5.63 -10.57
C ASP A 118 8.18 5.58 -9.88
N LEU A 119 8.08 4.77 -8.80
CA LEU A 119 6.85 4.59 -8.03
C LEU A 119 6.45 5.90 -7.35
N SER A 120 5.21 6.32 -7.56
CA SER A 120 4.67 7.55 -7.00
C SER A 120 3.23 7.34 -6.53
N PHE A 121 2.97 7.73 -5.28
CA PHE A 121 1.63 7.73 -4.69
C PHE A 121 1.12 9.16 -4.57
N LYS A 122 -0.19 9.33 -4.78
CA LYS A 122 -0.91 10.58 -4.50
C LYS A 122 -2.20 10.25 -3.75
N LEU A 123 -2.45 11.01 -2.69
CA LEU A 123 -3.73 11.00 -2.00
C LEU A 123 -4.79 11.71 -2.85
N LEU A 124 -5.98 11.13 -2.91
CA LEU A 124 -7.13 11.67 -3.63
C LEU A 124 -8.18 12.17 -2.65
N SER A 125 -9.04 13.07 -3.11
CA SER A 125 -10.25 13.39 -2.36
C SER A 125 -11.11 12.13 -2.18
N PRO A 126 -11.79 11.97 -1.04
CA PRO A 126 -11.98 12.97 0.02
C PRO A 126 -10.88 12.99 1.11
N ALA A 127 -9.83 12.16 1.02
CA ALA A 127 -8.76 12.05 2.02
C ALA A 127 -7.43 12.66 1.53
N ASN A 128 -7.43 13.96 1.23
CA ASN A 128 -6.26 14.68 0.71
C ASN A 128 -6.06 16.07 1.33
N ASP A 129 -6.57 16.28 2.55
CA ASP A 129 -6.36 17.49 3.32
C ASP A 129 -4.95 17.55 3.94
N SER A 130 -4.68 18.54 4.80
CA SER A 130 -3.36 18.72 5.42
C SER A 130 -3.00 17.55 6.33
N TRP A 131 -3.94 17.06 7.15
CA TRP A 131 -3.74 15.95 8.08
C TRP A 131 -3.43 14.63 7.36
N ALA A 132 -4.17 14.36 6.28
CA ALA A 132 -3.92 13.22 5.41
C ALA A 132 -2.51 13.26 4.79
N LYS A 133 -2.10 14.44 4.30
CA LYS A 133 -0.76 14.63 3.72
C LYS A 133 0.35 14.48 4.75
N GLU A 134 0.18 15.02 5.95
CA GLU A 134 1.15 14.85 7.05
C GLU A 134 1.31 13.37 7.41
N SER A 135 0.21 12.64 7.54
CA SER A 135 0.22 11.19 7.81
C SER A 135 0.93 10.40 6.71
N PHE A 136 0.68 10.75 5.45
CA PHE A 136 1.35 10.14 4.30
C PHE A 136 2.87 10.39 4.28
N GLU A 137 3.32 11.62 4.59
CA GLU A 137 4.75 11.93 4.66
C GLU A 137 5.42 11.29 5.89
N MET A 138 4.72 11.18 7.03
CA MET A 138 5.18 10.43 8.18
C MET A 138 5.39 8.96 7.83
N ALA A 139 4.45 8.34 7.11
CA ALA A 139 4.57 6.93 6.72
C ALA A 139 5.77 6.68 5.79
N LYS A 140 6.02 7.56 4.81
CA LYS A 140 7.22 7.50 3.97
C LYS A 140 8.52 7.65 4.76
N SER A 141 8.52 8.52 5.78
CA SER A 141 9.70 8.71 6.63
C SER A 141 9.93 7.49 7.52
N SER A 142 8.88 6.95 8.13
CA SER A 142 8.96 5.77 8.99
C SER A 142 9.32 4.51 8.21
N SER A 143 8.93 4.39 6.93
CA SER A 143 9.24 3.21 6.12
C SER A 143 10.74 3.01 5.91
N GLN A 144 11.52 4.09 5.87
CA GLN A 144 12.98 4.04 5.79
C GLN A 144 13.60 3.29 6.99
N MET A 145 12.94 3.30 8.15
CA MET A 145 13.40 2.61 9.36
C MET A 145 13.03 1.11 9.37
N LEU A 146 12.13 0.66 8.49
CA LEU A 146 11.64 -0.72 8.49
C LEU A 146 12.64 -1.71 7.87
N GLY A 147 13.60 -1.21 7.09
CA GLY A 147 14.47 -2.00 6.23
C GLY A 147 13.73 -2.58 5.02
N PRO A 148 14.31 -3.59 4.33
CA PRO A 148 13.67 -4.22 3.18
C PRO A 148 12.30 -4.83 3.55
N ILE A 149 11.26 -4.34 2.88
CA ILE A 149 9.87 -4.81 3.08
C ILE A 149 9.64 -6.14 2.38
N TRP A 150 10.16 -6.23 1.15
CA TRP A 150 9.98 -7.35 0.26
C TRP A 150 11.11 -8.38 0.50
N ASN A 151 10.78 -9.68 0.56
CA ASN A 151 11.73 -10.80 0.79
C ASN A 151 12.39 -10.75 2.18
N GLY A 152 11.57 -10.77 3.24
CA GLY A 152 12.08 -10.73 4.60
C GLY A 152 10.99 -10.98 5.63
N LYS A 153 11.11 -10.33 6.79
CA LYS A 153 10.26 -10.54 7.98
C LYS A 153 8.75 -10.44 7.76
N PHE A 154 8.29 -9.81 6.67
CA PHE A 154 6.87 -9.58 6.39
C PHE A 154 6.24 -10.54 5.38
N GLU A 155 6.99 -11.54 4.87
CA GLU A 155 6.54 -12.44 3.81
C GLU A 155 5.18 -13.10 4.10
N LYS A 156 4.98 -13.61 5.32
CA LYS A 156 3.70 -14.20 5.73
C LYS A 156 2.52 -13.22 5.61
N LYS A 157 2.72 -11.95 5.99
CA LYS A 157 1.67 -10.92 5.90
C LYS A 157 1.37 -10.55 4.45
N ILE A 158 2.40 -10.52 3.60
CA ILE A 158 2.27 -10.29 2.15
C ILE A 158 1.45 -11.41 1.50
N ILE A 159 1.74 -12.68 1.82
CA ILE A 159 0.99 -13.85 1.30
C ILE A 159 -0.48 -13.79 1.72
N VAL A 160 -0.75 -13.45 2.98
CA VAL A 160 -2.13 -13.31 3.45
C VAL A 160 -2.85 -12.19 2.70
N ALA A 161 -2.19 -11.05 2.48
CA ALA A 161 -2.76 -9.94 1.73
C ALA A 161 -3.00 -10.28 0.24
N SER A 162 -2.11 -11.05 -0.39
CA SER A 162 -2.23 -11.45 -1.80
C SER A 162 -3.29 -12.53 -2.02
N ALA A 163 -3.55 -13.39 -1.03
CA ALA A 163 -4.53 -14.47 -1.13
C ALA A 163 -5.99 -13.99 -1.26
N THR A 164 -6.30 -12.77 -0.78
CA THR A 164 -7.66 -12.21 -0.85
C THR A 164 -7.65 -10.78 -1.40
N PRO A 165 -7.30 -10.58 -2.68
CA PRO A 165 -7.14 -9.25 -3.25
C PRO A 165 -8.49 -8.52 -3.37
N LEU A 166 -8.47 -7.20 -3.22
CA LEU A 166 -9.62 -6.37 -3.59
C LEU A 166 -9.81 -6.40 -5.10
N THR A 167 -10.98 -6.85 -5.54
CA THR A 167 -11.33 -6.92 -6.96
C THR A 167 -12.14 -5.70 -7.39
N LYS A 168 -12.14 -5.41 -8.70
CA LYS A 168 -13.02 -4.40 -9.31
C LYS A 168 -14.50 -4.60 -8.96
N LYS A 169 -14.96 -5.86 -8.86
CA LYS A 169 -16.34 -6.20 -8.44
C LYS A 169 -16.61 -5.76 -6.99
N LYS A 170 -15.67 -6.04 -6.07
CA LYS A 170 -15.81 -5.67 -4.65
C LYS A 170 -15.78 -4.16 -4.46
N ILE A 171 -14.89 -3.45 -5.16
CA ILE A 171 -14.84 -1.97 -5.15
C ILE A 171 -16.16 -1.37 -5.64
N LYS A 172 -16.69 -1.83 -6.78
CA LYS A 172 -18.00 -1.37 -7.28
C LYS A 172 -19.14 -1.64 -6.30
N ALA A 173 -19.11 -2.78 -5.61
CA ALA A 173 -20.12 -3.11 -4.60
C ALA A 173 -20.05 -2.17 -3.39
N LEU A 174 -18.84 -1.82 -2.94
CA LEU A 174 -18.62 -0.85 -1.85
C LEU A 174 -19.11 0.55 -2.25
N GLN A 175 -18.75 1.03 -3.44
CA GLN A 175 -19.21 2.32 -3.97
C GLN A 175 -20.74 2.40 -4.03
N LYS A 176 -21.41 1.35 -4.52
CA LYS A 176 -22.88 1.29 -4.54
C LYS A 176 -23.51 1.34 -3.15
N LYS A 177 -22.86 0.79 -2.13
CA LYS A 177 -23.35 0.84 -0.75
C LYS A 177 -23.22 2.24 -0.15
N MET A 178 -22.17 2.97 -0.51
CA MET A 178 -21.98 4.35 -0.06
C MET A 178 -23.01 5.30 -0.66
N ASN A 179 -23.26 5.21 -1.97
CA ASN A 179 -24.22 6.10 -2.64
C ASN A 179 -25.69 5.88 -2.22
N LYS A 180 -25.96 4.84 -1.43
CA LYS A 180 -27.29 4.54 -0.87
C LYS A 180 -27.47 5.06 0.56
N LYS A 181 -26.39 5.47 1.22
CA LYS A 181 -26.40 6.13 2.53
C LYS A 181 -26.46 7.63 2.34
#